data_AF-A0A520HFJ0-F1
#
_entry.id   AF-A0A520HFJ0-F1
#
_cell.length_a   1.000
_cell.length_b   1.000
_cell.length_c   1.000
_cell.angle_alpha   90.00
_cell.angle_beta   90.00
_cell.angle_gamma   90.00
#
_symmetry.space_group_name_H-M   'P 1'
#
loop_
_entity.id
_entity.type
_entity.pdbx_description
1 polymer ?
#
loop_
_entity_poly.entity_id
_entity_poly.type
_entity_poly.pdbx_seq_one_letter_code
_entity_poly.pdbx_strand_id
1 'polypeptide(L)'
;MRTAIVVALLAAPLLVGGCGRNDDPTKTAAPSGFTPPETRAPAPIAGQAQTTPITAYVGKYPHDAVDGVDFFDRTDVATGLVNAVGDAKLREMIRGRSGPATPVFKMG
;
A
#
# COMPACT_ATOMS: atom_id res chain seq x y z
N MET A 1 21.84 -12.44 -63.98
CA MET A 1 22.88 -11.41 -63.82
C MET A 1 22.35 -10.09 -64.38
N ARG A 2 21.98 -9.14 -63.52
CA ARG A 2 21.94 -7.69 -63.81
C ARG A 2 21.59 -6.97 -62.49
N THR A 3 22.57 -6.17 -62.09
CA THR A 3 22.67 -5.24 -60.97
C THR A 3 21.49 -4.30 -60.78
N ALA A 4 21.10 -4.05 -59.54
CA ALA A 4 20.84 -2.70 -59.04
C ALA A 4 21.08 -2.65 -57.52
N ILE A 5 22.05 -1.83 -57.15
CA ILE A 5 22.47 -1.46 -55.80
C ILE A 5 21.56 -0.33 -55.33
N VAL A 6 21.01 -0.41 -54.11
CA VAL A 6 20.73 0.79 -53.29
C VAL A 6 21.27 0.53 -51.89
N VAL A 7 22.45 1.10 -51.65
CA VAL A 7 23.03 1.38 -50.35
C VAL A 7 22.26 2.56 -49.75
N ALA A 8 21.77 2.45 -48.51
CA ALA A 8 21.68 3.58 -47.59
C ALA A 8 21.29 3.07 -46.18
N LEU A 9 22.25 3.14 -45.25
CA LEU A 9 22.20 4.03 -44.07
C LEU A 9 21.26 3.51 -42.95
N LEU A 10 21.83 2.86 -41.93
CA LEU A 10 22.46 3.45 -40.74
C LEU A 10 21.48 3.52 -39.56
N ALA A 11 21.85 2.78 -38.52
CA ALA A 11 21.78 3.16 -37.11
C ALA A 11 20.57 3.98 -36.61
N ALA A 12 19.75 3.35 -35.79
CA ALA A 12 19.61 3.71 -34.37
C ALA A 12 18.51 2.83 -33.72
N PRO A 13 18.85 1.89 -32.82
CA PRO A 13 17.89 1.48 -31.80
C PRO A 13 17.72 2.64 -30.80
N LEU A 14 16.70 2.57 -29.94
CA LEU A 14 16.36 3.50 -28.85
C LEU A 14 15.28 4.55 -29.19
N LEU A 15 14.03 4.09 -29.26
CA LEU A 15 12.91 4.89 -28.76
C LEU A 15 12.26 4.13 -27.59
N VAL A 16 12.96 4.16 -26.46
CA VAL A 16 12.36 4.04 -25.13
C VAL A 16 11.49 5.28 -24.95
N GLY A 17 10.25 5.21 -25.45
CA GLY A 17 9.18 6.15 -25.16
C GLY A 17 8.46 5.74 -23.89
N GLY A 18 9.19 5.68 -22.77
CA GLY A 18 8.56 5.62 -21.46
C GLY A 18 7.77 6.89 -21.24
N CYS A 19 6.44 6.83 -21.37
CA CYS A 19 5.55 7.82 -20.77
C CYS A 19 5.53 7.62 -19.24
N GLY A 20 6.70 7.77 -18.62
CA GLY A 20 6.81 8.13 -17.22
C GLY A 20 6.48 9.61 -17.11
N ARG A 21 5.17 9.92 -17.04
CA ARG A 21 4.73 11.22 -16.56
C ARG A 21 5.13 11.28 -15.09
N ASN A 22 6.31 11.85 -14.83
CA ASN A 22 6.70 12.32 -13.52
C ASN A 22 5.84 13.55 -13.21
N ASP A 23 4.58 13.33 -12.84
CA ASP A 23 3.81 14.34 -12.13
C ASP A 23 4.41 14.42 -10.73
N ASP A 24 5.45 15.22 -10.61
CA ASP A 24 5.97 15.64 -9.31
C ASP A 24 4.86 16.45 -8.64
N PRO A 25 4.20 15.93 -7.58
CA PRO A 25 3.07 16.60 -6.95
C PRO A 25 3.47 17.94 -6.33
N THR A 26 4.78 18.21 -6.22
CA THR A 26 5.32 19.47 -5.70
C THR A 26 5.36 20.60 -6.72
N LYS A 27 5.16 20.32 -8.02
CA LYS A 27 5.35 21.32 -9.10
C LYS A 27 4.07 21.97 -9.62
N THR A 28 2.91 21.50 -9.18
CA THR A 28 1.64 22.22 -9.39
C THR A 28 1.41 23.08 -8.17
N ALA A 29 1.74 24.37 -8.27
CA ALA A 29 1.37 25.33 -7.23
C ALA A 29 -0.15 25.26 -7.03
N ALA A 30 -0.57 24.86 -5.83
CA ALA A 30 -1.98 24.88 -5.46
C ALA A 30 -2.54 26.30 -5.67
N PRO A 31 -3.79 26.46 -6.10
CA PRO A 31 -4.43 27.77 -6.19
C PRO A 31 -4.25 28.54 -4.88
N SER A 32 -3.83 29.80 -4.97
CA SER A 32 -3.66 30.66 -3.80
C SER A 32 -4.98 30.75 -3.03
N GLY A 33 -4.95 30.40 -1.75
CA GLY A 33 -6.12 30.39 -0.86
C GLY A 33 -6.74 29.02 -0.57
N PHE A 34 -6.18 27.92 -1.11
CA PHE A 34 -6.56 26.58 -0.66
C PHE A 34 -5.79 26.20 0.62
N THR A 35 -6.46 26.28 1.77
CA THR A 35 -6.01 25.60 2.98
C THR A 35 -6.63 24.20 2.99
N PRO A 36 -5.83 23.12 2.85
CA PRO A 36 -6.36 21.77 2.94
C PRO A 36 -7.04 21.58 4.30
N PRO A 37 -8.21 20.89 4.37
CA PRO A 37 -8.81 20.56 5.65
C PRO A 37 -7.85 19.70 6.47
N GLU A 38 -7.75 19.98 7.77
CA GLU A 38 -6.98 19.17 8.71
C GLU A 38 -7.42 17.70 8.62
N THR A 39 -6.46 16.80 8.43
CA THR A 39 -6.73 15.36 8.42
C THR A 39 -7.09 14.94 9.84
N ARG A 40 -8.37 14.70 10.09
CA ARG A 40 -8.86 14.25 11.40
C ARG A 40 -8.87 12.73 11.44
N ALA A 41 -8.46 12.16 12.58
CA ALA A 41 -8.62 10.74 12.84
C ALA A 41 -10.10 10.33 12.72
N PRO A 42 -10.42 9.17 12.13
CA PRO A 42 -11.80 8.68 12.09
C PRO A 42 -12.40 8.59 13.49
N ALA A 43 -13.57 9.19 13.69
CA ALA A 43 -14.33 9.02 14.93
C ALA A 43 -15.05 7.66 14.90
N PRO A 44 -14.93 6.82 15.94
CA PRO A 44 -15.65 5.56 16.01
C PRO A 44 -17.17 5.80 15.95
N ILE A 45 -17.88 4.99 15.17
CA ILE A 45 -19.34 4.98 15.15
C ILE A 45 -19.83 4.32 16.44
N ALA A 46 -20.86 4.90 17.07
CA ALA A 46 -21.46 4.35 18.28
C ALA A 46 -21.94 2.90 18.04
N GLY A 47 -21.59 2.00 18.97
CA GLY A 47 -21.92 0.57 18.85
C GLY A 47 -20.99 -0.26 17.96
N GLN A 48 -20.01 0.36 17.29
CA GLN A 48 -18.99 -0.36 16.49
C GLN A 48 -17.63 -0.44 17.19
N ALA A 49 -17.61 -0.23 18.51
CA ALA A 49 -16.38 -0.36 19.27
C ALA A 49 -15.89 -1.81 19.22
N GLN A 50 -14.64 -2.00 18.84
CA GLN A 50 -13.94 -3.27 18.98
C GLN A 50 -13.75 -3.53 20.48
N THR A 51 -14.58 -4.40 21.07
CA THR A 51 -14.54 -4.73 22.51
C THR A 51 -13.64 -5.92 22.81
N THR A 52 -13.32 -6.73 21.80
CA THR A 52 -12.46 -7.90 21.91
C THR A 52 -11.02 -7.49 22.25
N PRO A 53 -10.48 -7.92 23.40
CA PRO A 53 -9.12 -7.54 23.80
C PRO A 53 -8.09 -8.11 22.82
N ILE A 54 -7.00 -7.38 22.56
CA ILE A 54 -5.94 -7.82 21.64
C ILE A 54 -5.30 -9.16 22.06
N THR A 55 -5.32 -9.46 23.36
CA THR A 55 -4.84 -10.72 23.91
C THR A 55 -5.63 -11.94 23.44
N ALA A 56 -6.86 -11.77 22.95
CA ALA A 56 -7.67 -12.88 22.41
C ALA A 56 -7.08 -13.51 21.14
N TYR A 57 -6.17 -12.78 20.46
CA TYR A 57 -5.48 -13.25 19.26
C TYR A 57 -4.19 -14.02 19.59
N VAL A 58 -3.70 -13.99 20.83
CA VAL A 58 -2.47 -14.71 21.19
C VAL A 58 -2.65 -16.22 20.97
N GLY A 59 -1.74 -16.83 20.23
CA GLY A 59 -1.78 -18.23 19.80
C GLY A 59 -2.65 -18.49 18.56
N LYS A 60 -3.37 -17.50 18.04
CA LYS A 60 -4.15 -17.59 16.80
C LYS A 60 -3.30 -17.19 15.59
N TYR A 61 -3.63 -17.70 14.41
CA TYR A 61 -3.04 -17.19 13.18
C TYR A 61 -3.67 -15.83 12.81
N PRO A 62 -2.97 -14.94 12.09
CA PRO A 62 -3.48 -13.60 11.80
C PRO A 62 -4.81 -13.55 11.02
N HIS A 63 -5.13 -14.63 10.29
CA HIS A 63 -6.37 -14.81 9.52
C HIS A 63 -7.41 -15.70 10.24
N ASP A 64 -7.17 -16.05 11.51
CA ASP A 64 -8.15 -16.71 12.35
C ASP A 64 -9.00 -15.63 13.02
N ALA A 65 -10.19 -15.38 12.48
CA ALA A 65 -11.09 -14.37 13.00
C ALA A 65 -11.45 -14.61 14.48
N VAL A 66 -11.40 -13.54 15.28
CA VAL A 66 -11.96 -13.51 16.64
C VAL A 66 -13.12 -12.52 16.62
N ASP A 67 -14.32 -13.00 16.98
CA ASP A 67 -15.58 -12.26 16.86
C ASP A 67 -15.83 -11.70 15.45
N GLY A 68 -15.38 -12.44 14.42
CA GLY A 68 -15.57 -12.08 13.01
C GLY A 68 -14.57 -11.05 12.48
N VAL A 69 -13.52 -10.72 13.23
CA VAL A 69 -12.47 -9.78 12.83
C VAL A 69 -11.11 -10.49 12.79
N ASP A 70 -10.38 -10.33 11.69
CA ASP A 70 -9.01 -10.84 11.56
C ASP A 70 -8.02 -9.92 12.29
N PHE A 71 -6.84 -10.43 12.65
CA PHE A 71 -5.86 -9.67 13.45
C PHE A 71 -5.46 -8.36 12.78
N PHE A 72 -5.20 -8.39 11.47
CA PHE A 72 -4.81 -7.20 10.69
C PHE A 72 -5.98 -6.26 10.38
N ASP A 73 -7.22 -6.69 10.57
CA ASP A 73 -8.41 -5.87 10.34
C ASP A 73 -8.87 -5.13 11.61
N ARG A 74 -8.29 -5.43 12.78
CA ARG A 74 -8.50 -4.62 13.97
C ARG A 74 -8.00 -3.20 13.76
N THR A 75 -8.79 -2.21 14.18
CA THR A 75 -8.47 -0.79 13.98
C THR A 75 -7.11 -0.38 14.58
N ASP A 76 -6.78 -0.88 15.78
CA ASP A 76 -5.52 -0.60 16.47
C ASP A 76 -4.31 -1.21 15.72
N VAL A 77 -4.43 -2.46 15.27
CA VAL A 77 -3.38 -3.15 14.51
C VAL A 77 -3.20 -2.53 13.12
N ALA A 78 -4.29 -2.26 12.40
CA ALA A 78 -4.25 -1.61 11.09
C ALA A 78 -3.60 -0.22 11.17
N THR A 79 -3.95 0.57 12.20
CA THR A 79 -3.31 1.87 12.45
C THR A 79 -1.82 1.71 12.74
N GLY A 80 -1.44 0.75 13.59
CA GLY A 80 -0.04 0.43 13.86
C GLY A 80 0.74 0.04 12.60
N LEU A 81 0.12 -0.74 11.71
CA LEU A 81 0.71 -1.16 10.43
C LEU A 81 0.91 0.03 9.49
N VAL A 82 -0.05 0.95 9.40
CA VAL A 82 0.09 2.20 8.61
C VAL A 82 1.25 3.05 9.13
N ASN A 83 1.38 3.17 10.45
CA ASN A 83 2.44 3.96 11.07
C ASN A 83 3.82 3.32 10.93
N ALA A 84 3.90 1.99 10.95
CA ALA A 84 5.16 1.25 10.88
C ALA A 84 5.67 1.03 9.44
N VAL A 85 4.78 0.96 8.45
CA VAL A 85 5.12 0.57 7.08
C VAL A 85 4.60 1.62 6.10
N GLY A 86 5.49 2.50 5.63
CA GLY A 86 5.14 3.58 4.71
C GLY A 86 4.67 3.11 3.32
N ASP A 87 5.20 1.97 2.83
CA ASP A 87 4.85 1.44 1.52
C ASP A 87 3.47 0.74 1.55
N ALA A 88 2.56 1.18 0.67
CA ALA A 88 1.20 0.65 0.60
C ALA A 88 1.14 -0.81 0.10
N LYS A 89 2.00 -1.18 -0.84
CA LYS A 89 2.04 -2.53 -1.41
C LYS A 89 2.60 -3.52 -0.40
N LEU A 90 3.60 -3.13 0.40
CA LEU A 90 4.10 -3.94 1.51
C LEU A 90 3.00 -4.16 2.55
N ARG A 91 2.24 -3.12 2.91
CA ARG A 91 1.09 -3.29 3.82
C ARG A 91 0.07 -4.26 3.28
N GLU A 92 -0.24 -4.18 1.98
CA GLU A 92 -1.15 -5.11 1.30
C GLU A 92 -0.64 -6.55 1.31
N MET A 93 0.65 -6.76 1.07
CA MET A 93 1.24 -8.11 1.16
C MET A 93 1.23 -8.66 2.59
N ILE A 94 1.49 -7.82 3.59
CA ILE A 94 1.49 -8.21 5.01
C ILE A 94 0.09 -8.65 5.46
N ARG A 95 -0.95 -7.88 5.12
CA ARG A 95 -2.34 -8.22 5.44
C ARG A 95 -2.91 -9.33 4.56
N GLY A 96 -2.29 -9.61 3.41
CA GLY A 96 -2.75 -10.61 2.47
C GLY A 96 -2.51 -12.05 2.94
N ARG A 97 -3.06 -13.02 2.21
CA ARG A 97 -2.91 -14.45 2.53
C ARG A 97 -1.46 -14.94 2.41
N SER A 98 -0.65 -14.26 1.60
CA SER A 98 0.79 -14.49 1.46
C SER A 98 1.63 -13.83 2.55
N GLY A 99 0.99 -13.12 3.49
CA GLY A 99 1.62 -12.47 4.62
C GLY A 99 2.02 -13.44 5.74
N PRO A 100 2.23 -12.93 6.97
CA PRO A 100 2.66 -13.74 8.10
C PRO A 100 1.72 -14.92 8.37
N ALA A 101 2.31 -16.12 8.41
CA ALA A 101 1.63 -17.37 8.75
C ALA A 101 2.07 -17.91 10.12
N THR A 102 2.75 -17.09 10.93
CA THR A 102 3.11 -17.44 12.30
C THR A 102 2.01 -16.99 13.27
N PRO A 103 1.71 -17.77 14.32
CA PRO A 103 0.75 -17.35 15.33
C PRO A 103 1.14 -16.01 15.98
N VAL A 104 0.14 -15.22 16.34
CA VAL A 104 0.34 -13.99 17.12
C VAL A 104 0.84 -14.38 18.50
N PHE A 105 1.88 -13.71 18.98
CA PHE A 105 2.46 -13.97 20.30
C PHE A 105 2.71 -12.66 21.06
N LYS A 106 2.78 -12.77 22.38
CA LYS A 106 3.20 -11.68 23.27
C LYS A 106 4.69 -11.84 23.54
N MET A 107 5.44 -10.76 23.39
CA MET A 107 6.84 -10.72 23.83
C MET A 107 6.89 -10.68 25.36
N GLY A 108 7.70 -11.55 25.96
CA GLY A 108 7.86 -11.69 27.41
C GLY A 108 8.63 -10.55 28.05
#